data_AF-A0A8T5NN25-F1
#
_entry.id   AF-A0A8T5NN25-F1
#
_cell.length_a   1.000
_cell.length_b   1.000
_cell.length_c   1.000
_cell.angle_alpha   90.00
_cell.angle_beta   90.00
_cell.angle_gamma   90.00
#
_symmetry.space_group_name_H-M   'P 1'
#
loop_
_entity.id
_entity.type
_entity.pdbx_description
1 polymer ?
#
loop_
_entity_poly.entity_id
_entity_poly.type
_entity_poly.pdbx_seq_one_letter_code
_entity_poly.pdbx_strand_id
1 'polypeptide(L)'
;MKAQKYENVEFVINHAGDEGIKLSLIWRKGGLYLSLSGLFLTDGSTWYELPVKDLENISVVSDEPLKLRLKIPSLDIMISGQRAERLLALRHFLLPSISDVGDSDKLKSLLRFRALGIKETDLLSKLLNVEPQMVEELTGIAREKGFMHLDGKLTDTGDMFIQPSQEEG
;
A
#
# COMPACT_ATOMS: atom_id res chain seq x y z
N MET A 1 17.83 -10.60 -6.38
CA MET A 1 16.63 -9.77 -6.13
C MET A 1 17.08 -8.31 -6.02
N LYS A 2 16.45 -7.36 -6.72
CA LYS A 2 16.74 -5.93 -6.54
C LYS A 2 15.63 -5.33 -5.69
N ALA A 3 15.90 -5.10 -4.41
CA ALA A 3 15.00 -4.40 -3.49
C ALA A 3 15.60 -3.02 -3.18
N GLN A 4 14.79 -1.96 -3.25
CA GLN A 4 15.21 -0.60 -2.99
C GLN A 4 14.84 -0.21 -1.57
N LYS A 5 15.79 0.39 -0.84
CA LYS A 5 15.53 0.90 0.50
C LYS A 5 14.46 1.98 0.45
N TYR A 6 13.39 1.79 1.21
CA TYR A 6 12.29 2.72 1.31
C TYR A 6 12.43 3.64 2.52
N GLU A 7 12.68 3.08 3.70
CA GLU A 7 12.68 3.80 4.97
C GLU A 7 13.54 3.09 6.03
N ASN A 8 14.08 3.83 7.00
CA ASN A 8 14.47 3.26 8.29
C ASN A 8 13.24 3.16 9.19
N VAL A 9 12.99 1.97 9.74
CA VAL A 9 11.79 1.68 10.54
C VAL A 9 12.14 0.99 11.85
N GLU A 10 11.25 1.10 12.82
CA GLU A 10 11.15 0.18 13.94
C GLU A 10 9.98 -0.77 13.66
N PHE A 11 10.17 -2.07 13.87
CA PHE A 11 9.11 -3.03 13.60
C PHE A 11 9.04 -4.16 14.62
N VAL A 12 7.86 -4.76 14.72
CA VAL A 12 7.58 -5.96 15.51
C VAL A 12 6.83 -6.94 14.62
N ILE A 13 7.17 -8.22 14.72
CA ILE A 13 6.48 -9.32 14.02
C ILE A 13 5.92 -10.25 15.11
N ASN A 14 4.60 -10.38 15.16
CA ASN A 14 3.90 -11.28 16.07
C ASN A 14 3.25 -12.42 15.29
N HIS A 15 3.11 -13.60 15.90
CA HIS A 15 2.26 -14.65 15.35
C HIS A 15 0.80 -14.37 15.69
N ALA A 16 -0.08 -14.49 14.69
CA ALA A 16 -1.50 -14.15 14.82
C ALA A 16 -2.37 -15.27 15.44
N GLY A 17 -1.77 -16.35 15.96
CA GLY A 17 -2.46 -17.64 16.11
C GLY A 17 -2.45 -18.35 17.47
N ASP A 18 -1.84 -17.82 18.54
CA ASP A 18 -1.86 -18.51 19.84
C ASP A 18 -2.30 -17.59 20.98
N GLU A 19 -3.48 -17.85 21.55
CA GLU A 19 -4.02 -17.20 22.76
C GLU A 19 -3.14 -17.41 24.02
N GLY A 20 -2.05 -18.18 23.93
CA GLY A 20 -1.12 -18.46 25.01
C GLY A 20 0.32 -17.98 24.81
N ILE A 21 0.72 -17.52 23.62
CA ILE A 21 2.12 -17.20 23.31
C ILE A 21 2.27 -15.72 22.93
N LYS A 22 2.54 -14.88 23.94
CA LYS A 22 3.04 -13.51 23.74
C LYS A 22 4.56 -13.52 23.44
N LEU A 23 4.96 -14.15 22.34
CA LEU A 23 6.27 -13.95 21.71
C LEU A 23 6.01 -13.03 20.50
N SER A 24 6.41 -11.77 20.40
CA SER A 24 7.64 -11.15 20.87
C SER A 24 7.49 -9.61 20.79
N LEU A 25 7.43 -8.89 21.92
CA LEU A 25 7.35 -7.41 21.95
C LEU A 25 8.73 -6.75 21.86
N ILE A 26 9.60 -7.20 20.94
CA ILE A 26 10.91 -6.57 20.73
C ILE A 26 10.83 -5.74 19.46
N TRP A 27 10.76 -4.42 19.63
CA TRP A 27 10.91 -3.49 18.51
C TRP A 27 12.33 -3.58 17.97
N ARG A 28 12.45 -3.97 16.71
CA ARG A 28 13.72 -4.05 15.99
C ARG A 28 13.91 -2.79 15.17
N LYS A 29 15.06 -2.13 15.32
CA LYS A 29 15.48 -1.05 14.43
C LYS A 29 16.01 -1.66 13.14
N GLY A 30 15.56 -1.13 12.02
CA GLY A 30 15.80 -1.77 10.75
C GLY A 30 15.49 -0.90 9.54
N GLY A 31 15.40 -1.55 8.40
CA GLY A 31 15.01 -0.95 7.14
C GLY A 31 13.81 -1.66 6.52
N LEU A 32 12.93 -0.86 5.95
CA LEU A 32 11.88 -1.30 5.04
C LEU A 32 12.36 -1.11 3.61
N TYR A 33 12.17 -2.14 2.80
CA TYR A 33 12.57 -2.18 1.40
C TYR A 33 11.38 -2.61 0.54
N LEU A 34 11.33 -2.04 -0.66
CA LEU A 34 10.33 -2.35 -1.67
C LEU A 34 10.97 -3.05 -2.87
N SER A 35 10.27 -4.04 -3.41
CA SER A 35 10.62 -4.67 -4.67
C SER A 35 9.35 -4.97 -5.47
N LEU A 36 9.51 -5.37 -6.73
CA LEU A 36 8.39 -5.83 -7.56
C LEU A 36 7.69 -7.08 -6.99
N SER A 37 8.40 -7.91 -6.22
CA SER A 37 7.89 -9.16 -5.65
C SER A 37 7.25 -8.99 -4.27
N GLY A 38 7.45 -7.85 -3.61
CA GLY A 38 6.85 -7.59 -2.30
C GLY A 38 7.66 -6.66 -1.40
N LEU A 39 7.28 -6.69 -0.12
CA LEU A 39 7.88 -5.92 0.96
C LEU A 39 8.96 -6.73 1.67
N PHE A 40 10.00 -6.04 2.12
CA PHE A 40 11.08 -6.66 2.87
C PHE A 40 11.42 -5.81 4.09
N LEU A 41 11.54 -6.47 5.24
CA LEU A 41 12.07 -5.87 6.46
C LEU A 41 13.44 -6.47 6.75
N THR A 42 14.31 -5.69 7.36
CA THR A 42 15.56 -6.20 7.90
C THR A 42 15.94 -5.45 9.16
N ASP A 43 16.46 -6.16 10.15
CA ASP A 43 17.08 -5.57 11.35
C ASP A 43 18.61 -5.41 11.21
N GLY A 44 19.15 -5.60 10.00
CA GLY A 44 20.57 -5.61 9.70
C GLY A 44 21.23 -6.99 9.80
N SER A 45 20.63 -7.94 10.51
CA SER A 45 21.12 -9.32 10.62
C SER A 45 20.31 -10.30 9.80
N THR A 46 18.98 -10.09 9.78
CA THR A 46 18.02 -11.00 9.18
C THR A 46 17.16 -10.23 8.18
N TRP A 47 16.79 -10.89 7.09
CA TRP A 47 15.81 -10.39 6.12
C TRP A 47 14.50 -11.15 6.28
N TYR A 48 13.41 -10.39 6.36
CA TYR A 48 12.05 -10.88 6.46
C TYR A 48 11.32 -10.49 5.19
N GLU A 49 10.89 -11.49 4.42
CA GLU A 49 10.07 -11.27 3.23
C GLU A 49 8.60 -11.25 3.63
N LEU A 50 7.89 -10.23 3.16
CA LEU A 50 6.46 -10.03 3.36
C LEU A 50 5.80 -10.05 1.97
N PRO A 51 5.23 -11.20 1.56
CA PRO A 51 4.56 -11.31 0.28
C PRO A 51 3.32 -10.42 0.28
N VAL A 52 3.27 -9.42 -0.60
CA VAL A 52 2.12 -8.48 -0.67
C VAL A 52 0.83 -9.21 -1.03
N LYS A 53 0.91 -10.29 -1.81
CA LYS A 53 -0.22 -11.15 -2.16
C LYS A 53 -0.92 -11.80 -0.95
N ASP A 54 -0.21 -11.95 0.16
CA ASP A 54 -0.72 -12.61 1.37
C ASP A 54 -1.15 -11.56 2.42
N LEU A 55 -1.08 -10.27 2.06
CA LEU A 55 -1.45 -9.15 2.93
C LEU A 55 -2.98 -9.01 2.93
N GLU A 56 -3.60 -9.26 4.08
CA GLU A 56 -5.04 -9.17 4.29
C GLU A 56 -5.49 -7.73 4.60
N ASN A 57 -4.63 -6.95 5.26
CA ASN A 57 -4.96 -5.59 5.67
C ASN A 57 -3.69 -4.76 5.91
N ILE A 58 -3.80 -3.46 5.63
CA ILE A 58 -2.89 -2.43 6.09
C ILE A 58 -3.67 -1.26 6.73
N SER A 59 -3.49 -1.06 8.03
CA SER A 59 -4.18 -0.03 8.80
C SER A 59 -3.22 0.87 9.56
N VAL A 60 -3.66 2.10 9.82
CA VAL A 60 -2.98 3.00 10.75
C VAL A 60 -3.51 2.69 12.15
N VAL A 61 -2.61 2.45 13.10
CA VAL A 61 -2.98 2.10 14.49
C VAL A 61 -2.55 3.16 15.51
N SER A 62 -1.75 4.14 15.09
CA SER A 62 -1.37 5.31 15.85
C SER A 62 -0.85 6.36 14.87
N ASP A 63 -1.17 7.63 15.08
CA ASP A 63 -0.71 8.74 14.23
C ASP A 63 0.54 9.43 14.78
N GLU A 64 0.83 9.27 16.09
CA GLU A 64 1.94 9.94 16.79
C GLU A 64 2.68 9.00 17.77
N PRO A 65 3.84 8.43 17.40
CA PRO A 65 4.39 8.39 16.05
C PRO A 65 3.54 7.48 15.16
N LEU A 66 3.52 7.76 13.84
CA LEU A 66 2.76 6.96 12.90
C LEU A 66 3.17 5.48 12.99
N LYS A 67 2.18 4.62 13.20
CA LYS A 67 2.32 3.17 13.23
C LYS A 67 1.36 2.55 12.24
N LEU A 68 1.91 1.74 11.36
CA LEU A 68 1.15 0.87 10.47
C LEU A 68 1.07 -0.53 11.05
N ARG A 69 -0.08 -1.16 10.88
CA ARG A 69 -0.30 -2.58 11.11
C ARG A 69 -0.52 -3.25 9.77
N LEU A 70 0.32 -4.22 9.46
CA LEU A 70 0.22 -5.12 8.31
C LEU A 70 -0.24 -6.48 8.84
N LYS A 71 -1.38 -6.96 8.34
CA LYS A 71 -1.94 -8.25 8.73
C LYS A 71 -1.83 -9.26 7.60
N ILE A 72 -1.24 -10.42 7.92
CA ILE A 72 -1.07 -11.59 7.05
C ILE A 72 -1.62 -12.80 7.85
N PRO A 73 -2.15 -13.89 7.24
CA PRO A 73 -2.91 -14.92 7.97
C PRO A 73 -2.29 -15.43 9.28
N SER A 74 -0.97 -15.60 9.31
CA SER A 74 -0.23 -16.10 10.48
C SER A 74 0.59 -15.04 11.21
N LEU A 75 0.59 -13.79 10.74
CA LEU A 75 1.48 -12.74 11.23
C LEU A 75 0.77 -11.39 11.39
N ASP A 76 1.10 -10.72 12.49
CA ASP A 76 0.70 -9.35 12.75
C ASP A 76 1.94 -8.49 12.93
N ILE A 77 2.15 -7.57 11.98
CA ILE A 77 3.38 -6.81 11.87
C ILE A 77 3.07 -5.35 12.12
N MET A 78 3.72 -4.78 13.13
CA MET A 78 3.68 -3.35 13.39
C MET A 78 4.94 -2.69 12.85
N ILE A 79 4.79 -1.58 12.14
CA ILE A 79 5.89 -0.78 11.61
C ILE A 79 5.69 0.66 12.05
N SER A 80 6.74 1.27 12.59
CA SER A 80 6.84 2.72 12.81
C SER A 80 8.05 3.26 12.08
N GLY A 81 7.95 4.48 11.58
CA GLY A 81 8.97 5.08 10.73
C GLY A 81 9.21 6.52 11.14
N GLN A 82 10.39 7.05 10.78
CA GLN A 82 10.72 8.45 11.07
C GLN A 82 9.95 9.43 10.18
N ARG A 83 9.43 8.97 9.04
CA ARG A 83 8.72 9.79 8.05
C ARG A 83 7.30 9.28 7.84
N ALA A 84 6.36 9.87 8.56
CA ALA A 84 4.96 9.48 8.52
C ALA A 84 4.40 9.49 7.08
N GLU A 85 4.80 10.47 6.26
CA GLU A 85 4.33 10.63 4.90
C GLU A 85 4.72 9.45 3.98
N ARG A 86 5.88 8.84 4.22
CA ARG A 86 6.33 7.67 3.46
C ARG A 86 5.55 6.42 3.84
N LEU A 87 5.35 6.18 5.12
CA LEU A 87 4.52 5.07 5.55
C LEU A 87 3.06 5.22 5.07
N LEU A 88 2.49 6.42 5.09
CA LEU A 88 1.17 6.65 4.50
C LEU A 88 1.16 6.37 2.98
N ALA A 89 2.18 6.83 2.25
CA ALA A 89 2.30 6.54 0.82
C ALA A 89 2.42 5.03 0.55
N LEU A 90 3.16 4.30 1.38
CA LEU A 90 3.22 2.84 1.34
C LEU A 90 1.84 2.21 1.51
N ARG A 91 1.08 2.67 2.52
CA ARG A 91 -0.29 2.21 2.74
C ARG A 91 -1.16 2.44 1.51
N HIS A 92 -1.15 3.64 0.96
CA HIS A 92 -1.93 3.97 -0.24
C HIS A 92 -1.51 3.15 -1.45
N PHE A 93 -0.23 2.83 -1.57
CA PHE A 93 0.30 1.99 -2.64
C PHE A 93 -0.16 0.53 -2.54
N LEU A 94 -0.24 -0.02 -1.33
CA LEU A 94 -0.55 -1.44 -1.12
C LEU A 94 -2.05 -1.74 -1.01
N LEU A 95 -2.86 -0.78 -0.55
CA LEU A 95 -4.31 -0.94 -0.38
C LEU A 95 -5.03 -1.55 -1.61
N PRO A 96 -4.77 -1.09 -2.85
CA PRO A 96 -5.38 -1.67 -4.04
C PRO A 96 -5.13 -3.16 -4.25
N SER A 97 -3.98 -3.67 -3.82
CA SER A 97 -3.60 -5.08 -3.98
C SER A 97 -4.20 -5.99 -2.90
N ILE A 98 -4.80 -5.39 -1.87
CA ILE A 98 -5.38 -6.06 -0.70
C ILE A 98 -6.91 -6.06 -0.77
N SER A 99 -7.48 -4.96 -1.28
CA SER A 99 -8.92 -4.76 -1.40
C SER A 99 -9.44 -5.31 -2.73
N ASP A 100 -9.85 -6.58 -2.75
CA ASP A 100 -10.59 -7.18 -3.86
C ASP A 100 -12.07 -6.74 -3.83
N VAL A 101 -12.35 -5.43 -3.92
CA VAL A 101 -13.70 -4.86 -3.77
C VAL A 101 -14.14 -4.11 -5.03
N GLY A 102 -14.39 -4.85 -6.11
CA GLY A 102 -15.19 -4.42 -7.27
C GLY A 102 -14.58 -3.38 -8.22
N ASP A 103 -15.17 -3.24 -9.42
CA ASP A 103 -14.65 -2.38 -10.51
C ASP A 103 -14.55 -0.88 -10.15
N SER A 104 -15.32 -0.42 -9.16
CA SER A 104 -15.24 0.95 -8.63
C SER A 104 -13.90 1.21 -7.92
N ASP A 105 -13.35 0.20 -7.24
CA ASP A 105 -12.07 0.32 -6.53
C ASP A 105 -10.88 0.31 -7.48
N LYS A 106 -10.98 -0.35 -8.62
CA LYS A 106 -9.94 -0.33 -9.65
C LYS A 106 -9.79 1.05 -10.28
N LEU A 107 -10.90 1.75 -10.52
CA LEU A 107 -10.87 3.15 -10.98
C LEU A 107 -10.23 4.08 -9.95
N LYS A 108 -10.62 3.97 -8.67
CA LYS A 108 -9.99 4.76 -7.59
C LYS A 108 -8.50 4.46 -7.45
N SER A 109 -8.13 3.19 -7.56
CA SER A 109 -6.74 2.75 -7.49
C SER A 109 -5.91 3.26 -8.67
N LEU A 110 -6.46 3.24 -9.89
CA LEU A 110 -5.85 3.86 -11.06
C LEU A 110 -5.55 5.34 -10.82
N LEU A 111 -6.54 6.08 -10.33
CA LEU A 111 -6.41 7.51 -10.02
C LEU A 111 -5.35 7.77 -8.95
N ARG A 112 -5.28 6.94 -7.89
CA ARG A 112 -4.22 7.03 -6.87
C ARG A 112 -2.83 6.81 -7.48
N PHE A 113 -2.65 5.81 -8.33
CA PHE A 113 -1.37 5.57 -8.99
C PHE A 113 -0.99 6.72 -9.93
N ARG A 114 -1.96 7.30 -10.65
CA ARG A 114 -1.74 8.50 -11.49
C ARG A 114 -1.34 9.72 -10.66
N ALA A 115 -1.96 9.93 -9.50
CA ALA A 115 -1.60 11.00 -8.56
C ALA A 115 -0.16 10.86 -8.05
N LEU A 116 0.30 9.61 -7.87
CA LEU A 116 1.70 9.29 -7.53
C LEU A 116 2.67 9.43 -8.72
N GLY A 117 2.18 9.83 -9.89
CA GLY A 117 2.98 10.06 -11.08
C GLY A 117 3.29 8.79 -11.90
N ILE A 118 2.67 7.65 -11.57
CA ILE A 118 2.84 6.40 -12.32
C ILE A 118 2.01 6.50 -13.60
N LYS A 119 2.67 6.38 -14.76
CA LYS A 119 2.01 6.63 -16.06
C LYS A 119 2.01 5.46 -17.02
N GLU A 120 2.91 4.52 -16.82
CA GLU A 120 3.17 3.41 -17.71
C GLU A 120 2.04 2.36 -17.61
N THR A 121 1.33 2.13 -18.72
CA THR A 121 0.20 1.19 -18.78
C THR A 121 0.59 -0.23 -18.33
N ASP A 122 1.78 -0.71 -18.69
CA ASP A 122 2.29 -2.04 -18.27
C ASP A 122 2.60 -2.16 -16.78
N LEU A 123 2.91 -1.04 -16.11
CA LEU A 123 3.12 -1.03 -14.67
C LEU A 123 1.77 -0.95 -13.96
N LEU A 124 0.86 -0.11 -14.45
CA LEU A 124 -0.50 0.02 -13.93
C LEU A 124 -1.29 -1.29 -14.05
N SER A 125 -1.14 -2.03 -15.15
CA SER A 125 -1.80 -3.33 -15.35
C SER A 125 -1.40 -4.33 -14.27
N LYS A 126 -0.11 -4.39 -13.93
CA LYS A 126 0.43 -5.23 -12.85
C LYS A 126 -0.03 -4.77 -11.48
N LEU A 127 -0.02 -3.46 -11.20
CA LEU A 127 -0.41 -2.91 -9.91
C LEU A 127 -1.91 -3.08 -9.62
N LEU A 128 -2.73 -2.99 -10.68
CA LEU A 128 -4.19 -3.17 -10.61
C LEU A 128 -4.63 -4.62 -10.79
N ASN A 129 -3.69 -5.53 -11.11
CA ASN A 129 -3.96 -6.92 -11.45
C ASN A 129 -5.05 -7.07 -12.54
N VAL A 130 -4.90 -6.35 -13.65
CA VAL A 130 -5.80 -6.39 -14.81
C VAL A 130 -5.00 -6.37 -16.11
N GLU A 131 -5.65 -6.74 -17.22
CA GLU A 131 -5.05 -6.64 -18.56
C GLU A 131 -4.79 -5.18 -18.95
N PRO A 132 -3.75 -4.88 -19.76
CA PRO A 132 -3.46 -3.53 -20.25
C PRO A 132 -4.67 -2.84 -20.92
N GLN A 133 -5.50 -3.60 -21.62
CA GLN A 133 -6.71 -3.09 -22.25
C GLN A 133 -7.70 -2.53 -21.22
N MET A 134 -7.83 -3.18 -20.06
CA MET A 134 -8.67 -2.70 -18.96
C MET A 134 -8.13 -1.41 -18.33
N VAL A 135 -6.81 -1.20 -18.33
CA VAL A 135 -6.21 0.07 -17.87
C VAL A 135 -6.60 1.22 -18.81
N GLU A 136 -6.62 1.00 -20.11
CA GLU A 136 -7.06 1.99 -21.11
C GLU A 136 -8.56 2.27 -20.96
N GLU A 137 -9.39 1.24 -20.76
CA GLU A 137 -10.83 1.38 -20.48
C GLU A 137 -11.09 2.21 -19.22
N LEU A 138 -10.43 1.89 -18.11
CA LEU A 138 -10.53 2.66 -16.86
C LEU A 138 -10.03 4.10 -17.03
N THR A 139 -9.00 4.31 -17.85
CA THR A 139 -8.49 5.67 -18.17
C THR A 139 -9.52 6.44 -19.00
N GLY A 140 -10.22 5.79 -19.93
CA GLY A 140 -11.35 6.35 -20.67
C GLY A 140 -12.48 6.77 -19.73
N ILE A 141 -12.91 5.86 -18.86
CA ILE A 141 -13.96 6.11 -17.85
C ILE A 141 -13.57 7.28 -16.94
N ALA A 142 -12.31 7.35 -16.50
CA ALA A 142 -11.83 8.44 -15.65
C ALA A 142 -11.93 9.81 -16.33
N ARG A 143 -11.65 9.88 -17.64
CA ARG A 143 -11.75 11.12 -18.43
C ARG A 143 -13.21 11.51 -18.66
N GLU A 144 -14.06 10.55 -19.02
CA GLU A 144 -15.49 10.77 -19.22
C GLU A 144 -16.17 11.29 -17.94
N LYS A 145 -15.76 10.78 -16.78
CA LYS A 145 -16.25 11.23 -15.48
C LYS A 145 -15.60 12.53 -14.98
N GLY A 146 -14.66 13.11 -15.73
CA GLY A 146 -14.00 14.36 -15.36
C GLY A 146 -13.02 14.23 -14.20
N PHE A 147 -12.55 13.03 -13.87
CA PHE A 147 -11.56 12.79 -12.81
C PHE A 147 -10.12 13.03 -13.29
N MET A 148 -9.90 13.03 -14.60
CA MET A 148 -8.58 13.16 -15.20
C MET A 148 -8.62 14.06 -16.44
N HIS A 149 -7.61 14.92 -16.58
CA HIS A 149 -7.35 15.69 -17.79
C HIS A 149 -6.80 14.81 -18.93
N LEU A 150 -6.81 15.33 -20.15
CA LEU A 150 -6.27 14.64 -21.33
C LEU A 150 -4.76 14.35 -21.20
N ASP A 151 -4.03 15.19 -20.48
CA ASP A 151 -2.59 15.03 -20.20
C ASP A 151 -2.27 13.95 -19.14
N GLY A 152 -3.30 13.31 -18.58
CA GLY A 152 -3.18 12.24 -17.60
C GLY A 152 -3.03 12.72 -16.16
N LYS A 153 -3.16 14.02 -15.88
CA LYS A 153 -3.21 14.56 -14.52
C LYS A 153 -4.61 14.47 -13.93
N LEU A 154 -4.69 14.32 -12.62
CA LEU A 154 -5.97 14.37 -11.91
C LEU A 154 -6.55 15.79 -11.95
N THR A 155 -7.87 15.86 -11.99
CA THR A 155 -8.63 17.09 -11.71
C THR A 155 -8.89 17.20 -10.20
N ASP A 156 -9.31 18.37 -9.72
CA ASP A 156 -9.74 18.55 -8.33
C ASP A 156 -10.86 17.56 -7.94
N THR A 157 -11.77 17.27 -8.88
CA THR A 157 -12.83 16.27 -8.69
C THR A 157 -12.28 14.86 -8.57
N GLY A 158 -11.27 14.50 -9.35
CA GLY A 158 -10.57 13.22 -9.25
C GLY A 158 -9.85 13.05 -7.91
N ASP A 159 -9.23 14.12 -7.42
CA ASP A 159 -8.55 14.15 -6.13
C ASP A 159 -9.53 13.96 -4.97
N MET A 160 -10.66 14.67 -4.98
CA MET A 160 -11.74 14.46 -4.00
C MET A 160 -12.31 13.04 -4.03
N PHE A 161 -12.41 12.43 -5.22
CA PHE A 161 -12.97 11.09 -5.38
C PHE A 161 -12.10 9.97 -4.78
N ILE A 162 -10.78 10.17 -4.71
CA ILE A 162 -9.85 9.18 -4.14
C ILE A 162 -9.56 9.35 -2.65
N GLN A 163 -9.96 10.49 -2.07
CA GLN A 163 -9.88 10.73 -0.63
C GLN A 163 -10.78 9.73 0.12
N PRO A 164 -10.33 9.22 1.28
CA PRO A 164 -11.19 8.39 2.12
C PRO A 164 -12.41 9.21 2.54
N SER A 165 -13.60 8.64 2.38
CA SER A 165 -14.83 9.21 2.94
C SER A 165 -14.57 9.47 4.43
N GLN A 166 -14.71 10.71 4.87
CA GLN A 166 -14.89 10.99 6.29
C GLN A 166 -16.28 10.49 6.66
N GLU A 167 -16.44 9.18 6.81
CA GLU A 167 -17.57 8.64 7.57
C GLU A 167 -17.25 8.85 9.05
N GLU A 168 -17.76 9.99 9.53
CA GLU A 168 -18.37 10.27 10.83
C GLU A 168 -17.76 9.62 12.09
N GLY A 169 -17.33 10.49 13.02
CA GLY A 169 -17.02 10.11 14.41
C GLY A 169 -18.25 9.85 15.27
#